data_AF-A0A6I3EZS1-F1
#
_entry.id   AF-A0A6I3EZS1-F1
#
_cell.length_a   1.000
_cell.length_b   1.000
_cell.length_c   1.000
_cell.angle_alpha   90.00
_cell.angle_beta   90.00
_cell.angle_gamma   90.00
#
_symmetry.space_group_name_H-M   'P 1'
#
loop_
_entity.id
_entity.type
_entity.pdbx_description
1 polymer ?
#
loop_
_entity_poly.entity_id
_entity_poly.type
_entity_poly.pdbx_seq_one_letter_code
_entity_poly.pdbx_strand_id
1 'polypeptide(L)'
;MKVLAPRRPINDTQQSGQTLGRGMDFALVVLVFLGVGYGLDRWLDTKPAFMIGLVIFSVIGQFIKMYYEYTQAMEALEAERAAKRVGRAA
;
A
#
# COMPACT_ATOMS: atom_id res chain seq x y z
N MET A 1 5.13 -37.77 -20.71
CA MET A 1 6.11 -37.19 -19.77
C MET A 1 5.54 -35.88 -19.24
N LYS A 2 5.31 -35.76 -17.93
CA LYS A 2 4.70 -34.58 -17.31
C LYS A 2 5.83 -33.59 -17.01
N VAL A 3 6.04 -32.65 -17.91
CA VAL A 3 7.09 -31.63 -17.79
C VAL A 3 6.70 -30.69 -16.66
N LEU A 4 7.48 -30.69 -15.58
CA LEU A 4 7.33 -29.73 -14.48
C LEU A 4 7.88 -28.38 -14.95
N ALA A 5 7.08 -27.33 -14.79
CA ALA A 5 7.49 -25.97 -15.14
C ALA A 5 8.73 -25.55 -14.33
N PRO A 6 9.68 -24.80 -14.92
CA PRO A 6 10.86 -24.33 -14.21
C PRO A 6 10.44 -23.42 -13.04
N ARG A 7 10.97 -23.70 -11.85
CA ARG A 7 10.74 -22.93 -10.64
C ARG A 7 11.31 -21.52 -10.85
N ARG A 8 10.43 -20.51 -10.95
CA ARG A 8 10.84 -19.11 -11.10
C ARG A 8 11.64 -18.70 -9.85
N PRO A 9 12.86 -18.15 -9.97
CA PRO A 9 13.58 -17.63 -8.82
C PRO A 9 12.76 -16.48 -8.22
N ILE A 10 12.43 -16.61 -6.94
CA ILE A 10 11.73 -15.59 -6.17
C ILE A 10 12.83 -14.59 -5.78
N ASN A 11 12.78 -13.38 -6.32
CA ASN A 11 13.72 -12.31 -5.97
C ASN A 11 13.35 -11.77 -4.58
N ASP A 12 13.73 -12.50 -3.53
CA ASP A 12 13.36 -12.22 -2.13
C ASP A 12 13.83 -10.83 -1.65
N THR A 13 14.96 -10.33 -2.18
CA THR A 13 15.51 -9.00 -1.89
C THR A 13 14.65 -7.85 -2.43
N GLN A 14 14.00 -8.04 -3.58
CA GLN A 14 13.12 -7.02 -4.16
C GLN A 14 11.79 -6.95 -3.42
N GLN A 15 11.31 -8.08 -2.92
CA GLN A 15 10.04 -8.18 -2.19
C GLN A 15 10.14 -7.55 -0.78
N SER A 16 11.28 -7.73 -0.10
CA SER A 16 11.52 -7.19 1.24
C SER A 16 11.75 -5.67 1.26
N GLY A 17 12.40 -5.09 0.23
CA GLY A 17 12.48 -3.64 0.08
C GLY A 17 11.12 -2.97 -0.13
N GLN A 18 10.21 -3.64 -0.85
CA GLN A 18 8.88 -3.11 -1.16
C GLN A 18 7.93 -3.14 0.06
N THR A 19 8.02 -4.18 0.89
CA THR A 19 7.24 -4.26 2.14
C THR A 19 7.75 -3.26 3.18
N LEU A 20 9.07 -3.08 3.29
CA LEU A 20 9.67 -2.10 4.20
C LEU A 20 9.31 -0.67 3.81
N GLY A 21 9.39 -0.32 2.52
CA GLY A 21 9.00 1.00 2.02
C GLY A 21 7.53 1.32 2.32
N ARG A 22 6.63 0.34 2.13
CA ARG A 22 5.21 0.51 2.45
C ARG A 22 4.95 0.67 3.95
N GLY A 23 5.70 -0.02 4.80
CA GLY A 23 5.63 0.15 6.26
C GLY A 23 6.10 1.53 6.72
N MET A 24 7.16 2.05 6.11
CA MET A 24 7.67 3.39 6.39
C MET A 24 6.67 4.48 5.97
N ASP A 25 6.08 4.38 4.77
CA ASP A 25 5.01 5.29 4.34
C ASP A 25 3.83 5.28 5.33
N PHE A 26 3.41 4.07 5.76
CA PHE A 26 2.34 3.90 6.73
C PHE A 26 2.66 4.62 8.05
N ALA A 27 3.87 4.42 8.57
CA ALA A 27 4.32 5.03 9.80
C ALA A 27 4.41 6.56 9.71
N LEU A 28 4.94 7.09 8.60
CA LEU A 28 5.07 8.53 8.38
C LEU A 28 3.71 9.21 8.35
N VAL A 29 2.73 8.66 7.63
CA VAL A 29 1.38 9.22 7.58
C VAL A 29 0.73 9.20 8.96
N VAL A 30 0.78 8.08 9.68
CA VAL A 30 0.25 7.99 11.05
C VAL A 30 0.92 9.02 11.97
N LEU A 31 2.24 9.17 11.88
CA LEU A 31 3.01 10.10 12.70
C LEU A 31 2.64 11.57 12.40
N VAL A 32 2.37 11.91 11.14
CA VAL A 32 1.85 13.24 10.77
C VAL A 32 0.47 13.48 11.39
N PHE A 33 -0.46 12.54 11.25
CA PHE A 33 -1.81 12.69 11.83
C PHE A 33 -1.78 12.71 13.36
N LEU A 34 -0.88 11.95 13.99
CA LEU A 34 -0.64 11.99 15.43
C LEU A 34 -0.14 13.37 15.87
N GLY A 35 0.84 13.93 15.16
CA GLY A 35 1.39 15.26 15.46
C GLY A 35 0.35 16.37 15.30
N VAL A 36 -0.45 16.33 14.23
CA VAL A 36 -1.55 17.27 13.99
C VAL A 36 -2.62 17.14 15.08
N GLY A 37 -3.01 15.91 15.42
CA GLY A 37 -4.00 15.66 16.45
C GLY A 37 -3.55 16.10 17.84
N TYR A 38 -2.29 15.85 18.19
CA TYR A 38 -1.71 16.33 19.43
C TYR A 38 -1.70 17.87 19.51
N GLY A 39 -1.34 18.56 18.41
CA GLY A 39 -1.35 20.02 18.34
C GLY A 39 -2.76 20.60 18.51
N LEU A 40 -3.75 20.00 17.84
CA LEU A 40 -5.16 20.39 17.97
C LEU A 40 -5.69 20.17 19.38
N ASP A 41 -5.44 19.00 19.97
CA ASP A 41 -5.87 18.68 21.34
C ASP A 41 -5.25 19.64 22.35
N ARG A 42 -3.98 20.03 22.18
CA ARG A 42 -3.29 21.00 23.04
C ARG A 42 -3.83 22.41 22.92
N TRP A 43 -4.31 22.80 21.73
CA TRP A 43 -4.84 24.14 21.46
C TRP A 43 -6.29 24.30 21.94
N LEU A 44 -7.11 23.26 21.78
CA LEU A 44 -8.53 23.25 22.13
C LEU A 44 -8.80 22.76 23.56
N ASP A 45 -7.74 22.38 24.28
CA ASP A 45 -7.77 21.72 25.61
C ASP A 45 -8.72 20.51 25.64
N THR A 46 -8.93 19.91 24.46
CA THR A 46 -9.68 18.68 24.33
C THR A 46 -8.75 17.56 24.77
N LYS A 47 -9.20 16.81 25.77
CA LYS A 47 -8.73 15.43 26.04
C LYS A 47 -8.55 14.70 24.70
N PRO A 48 -7.66 13.68 24.58
CA PRO A 48 -7.02 13.21 23.34
C PRO A 48 -7.96 12.65 22.24
N ALA A 49 -9.00 13.39 21.87
CA ALA A 49 -10.12 12.98 21.07
C ALA A 49 -9.83 13.27 19.60
N PHE A 50 -9.25 14.44 19.29
CA PHE A 50 -8.82 14.74 17.92
C PHE A 50 -7.65 13.86 17.52
N MET A 51 -6.70 13.61 18.41
CA MET A 51 -5.61 12.67 18.14
C MET A 51 -6.13 11.27 17.82
N ILE A 52 -7.03 10.70 18.62
CA ILE A 52 -7.61 9.38 18.35
C ILE A 52 -8.39 9.39 17.04
N GLY A 53 -9.25 10.40 16.82
CA GLY A 53 -10.04 10.52 15.60
C GLY A 53 -9.19 10.61 14.33
N LEU A 54 -8.14 11.42 14.36
CA LEU A 54 -7.21 11.59 13.24
C LEU A 54 -6.35 10.36 12.98
N VAL A 55 -5.92 9.63 14.02
CA VAL A 55 -5.22 8.36 13.84
C VAL A 55 -6.14 7.33 13.18
N ILE A 56 -7.38 7.18 13.66
CA ILE A 56 -8.36 6.27 13.03
C ILE A 56 -8.61 6.66 11.57
N PHE A 57 -8.79 7.96 11.31
CA PHE A 57 -8.95 8.49 9.96
C PHE A 57 -7.75 8.16 9.07
N SER A 58 -6.51 8.32 9.57
CA SER A 58 -5.29 8.00 8.83
C SER A 58 -5.24 6.52 8.44
N VAL A 59 -5.60 5.63 9.37
CA VAL A 59 -5.61 4.18 9.15
C VAL A 59 -6.63 3.81 8.07
N ILE A 60 -7.86 4.34 8.16
CA ILE A 60 -8.90 4.12 7.15
C ILE A 60 -8.44 4.62 5.77
N GLY A 61 -7.89 5.84 5.71
CA GLY A 61 -7.34 6.40 4.46
C GLY A 61 -6.26 5.51 3.84
N GLN A 62 -5.40 4.92 4.66
CA GLN A 62 -4.38 3.97 4.21
C GLN A 62 -4.97 2.68 3.65
N PHE A 63 -6.03 2.14 4.26
CA PHE A 63 -6.76 0.99 3.72
C PHE A 63 -7.38 1.29 2.36
N ILE A 64 -7.99 2.48 2.22
CA ILE A 64 -8.55 2.94 0.95
C ILE A 64 -7.45 3.07 -0.10
N LYS A 65 -6.32 3.71 0.22
CA LYS A 65 -5.16 3.83 -0.68
C LYS A 65 -4.66 2.47 -1.12
N MET A 66 -4.53 1.52 -0.19
CA MET A 66 -4.11 0.14 -0.48
C MET A 66 -5.07 -0.56 -1.44
N TYR A 67 -6.38 -0.37 -1.27
CA TYR A 67 -7.38 -0.92 -2.17
C TYR A 67 -7.20 -0.38 -3.61
N TYR A 68 -7.07 0.93 -3.77
CA TYR A 68 -6.87 1.55 -5.09
C TYR A 68 -5.54 1.17 -5.74
N GLU A 69 -4.44 1.15 -4.98
CA GLU A 69 -3.13 0.68 -5.48
C GLU A 69 -3.22 -0.75 -6.00
N TYR A 70 -3.92 -1.62 -5.26
CA TYR A 70 -4.11 -3.00 -5.66
C TYR A 70 -4.93 -3.12 -6.95
N THR A 71 -6.04 -2.39 -7.06
CA THR A 71 -6.86 -2.38 -8.27
C THR A 71 -6.07 -1.92 -9.49
N GLN A 72 -5.33 -0.82 -9.38
CA GLN A 72 -4.50 -0.30 -10.48
C GLN A 72 -3.40 -1.27 -10.89
N ALA A 73 -2.77 -1.95 -9.92
CA ALA A 73 -1.76 -2.97 -10.21
C ALA A 73 -2.34 -4.15 -11.00
N MET A 74 -3.58 -4.55 -10.71
CA MET A 74 -4.25 -5.64 -11.43
C MET A 74 -4.60 -5.26 -12.86
N GLU A 75 -5.15 -4.07 -13.09
CA GLU A 75 -5.47 -3.56 -14.44
C GLU A 75 -4.21 -3.50 -15.32
N ALA A 76 -3.09 -3.02 -14.77
CA ALA A 76 -1.82 -2.96 -15.49
C ALA A 76 -1.33 -4.37 -15.91
N LEU A 77 -1.45 -5.35 -15.01
CA LEU A 77 -1.08 -6.75 -15.30
C LEU A 77 -2.00 -7.39 -16.34
N GLU A 78 -3.29 -7.05 -16.34
CA GLU A 78 -4.23 -7.52 -17.35
C GLU A 78 -3.95 -6.94 -18.73
N ALA A 79 -3.65 -5.64 -18.81
CA ALA A 79 -3.23 -4.98 -20.04
C ALA A 79 -1.94 -5.61 -20.60
N GLU A 80 -0.93 -5.88 -19.76
CA GLU A 80 0.31 -6.52 -20.19
C GLU A 80 0.08 -7.94 -20.71
N ARG A 81 -0.81 -8.70 -20.05
CA ARG A 81 -1.20 -10.06 -20.50
C ARG A 81 -1.96 -10.02 -21.82
N ALA A 82 -2.86 -9.05 -22.01
CA ALA A 82 -3.58 -8.87 -23.27
C ALA A 82 -2.61 -8.54 -24.42
N ALA A 83 -1.68 -7.60 -24.20
CA ALA A 83 -0.65 -7.26 -25.18
C ALA A 83 0.24 -8.46 -25.55
N LYS A 84 0.68 -9.27 -24.57
CA LYS A 84 1.44 -10.50 -24.82
C LYS A 84 0.65 -11.57 -25.57
N ARG A 85 -0.66 -11.67 -25.34
CA ARG A 85 -1.54 -12.60 -26.09
C ARG A 85 -1.68 -12.18 -27.55
N VAL A 86 -1.86 -10.87 -27.80
CA VAL A 86 -1.97 -10.33 -29.17
C VAL A 86 -0.65 -10.48 -29.92
N GLY A 87 0.48 -10.14 -29.31
CA GLY A 87 1.80 -10.24 -29.93
C GLY A 87 2.31 -11.67 -30.17
N ARG A 88 1.66 -12.71 -29.60
CA ARG A 88 1.96 -14.12 -29.88
C ARG A 88 1.06 -14.73 -30.97
N ALA A 89 -0.01 -14.02 -31.36
CA ALA A 89 -0.92 -14.44 -32.41
C ALA A 89 -0.61 -13.81 -33.79
N ALA A 90 0.29 -12.82 -33.83
CA ALA A 90 0.86 -12.23 -35.03
C ALA A 90 2.25 -12.83 -35.32
#